data_AF-A0A9D1NXE7-F1
#
_entry.id   AF-A0A9D1NXE7-F1
#
_cell.length_a   1.000
_cell.length_b   1.000
_cell.length_c   1.000
_cell.angle_alpha   90.00
_cell.angle_beta   90.00
_cell.angle_gamma   90.00
#
_symmetry.space_group_name_H-M   'P 1'
#
loop_
_entity.id
_entity.type
_entity.pdbx_description
1 polymer ?
#
loop_
_entity_poly.entity_id
_entity_poly.type
_entity_poly.pdbx_seq_one_letter_code
_entity_poly.pdbx_strand_id
1 'polypeptide(L)'
;MRNSLKQMLRTPMRTALFFLLLTAASLLLTLGAALFIRNRQAAAQYEEQFITIGTVRQKADSFGQTLVWDAAQKDYSIIRTAQYDSYLTVEDLLIPGAEYAAGPEQRAYYGSWAQEYVTASQAENAFSNELVAEFSPLEDCMPDETVQIQITKVLSGNTAMENAVVFFCDHENPEPEMLYQDKTYVARISYSVYQAHGETYEEAKAASPMLEGRLEYVPLSLSSQLYESDGSQVADEFQNGRTIFEVTESFYETDTGKRILNMAETMGYVLYTQPVTGTNKTCLLPAFYQGESYLVEGRDITQEEYREGSKVCLAPRSFMENNGLSLGDTITTRLFYTNTRRNAGSDFMLEGGRSGYTIIDEKGNVLEPFEVSEYTVVGIYDTRNGVGNYTQRSGADELIVPMNSIQAGTEHNLVSCGPMTDATTSFQIENGSIEEFQKLWAEFGDDHLEITFYDMGYTQLQAGIENMRNLSLFLLAAGMILTVFLLLFFGHLFITKQAGRTATERSLGMSPSQCRRSLLSGLLLLICLGSLCGGAGGALLSGNLSVSQTEAEYYDSTYSVGKTEDEEADEPQTEEEESGQSVDAEIWTAAVCVIGIVIVGTSICLLEMNRSLKREPMELLGKKQRE
;
A
#
# COMPACT_ATOMS: atom_id res chain seq x y z
N MET A 1 53.09 -29.98 -29.15
CA MET A 1 52.61 -30.54 -27.88
C MET A 1 53.69 -31.23 -27.04
N ARG A 2 54.16 -32.46 -27.35
CA ARG A 2 55.11 -33.20 -26.47
C ARG A 2 56.41 -32.42 -26.13
N ASN A 3 56.94 -31.66 -27.09
CA ASN A 3 58.12 -30.80 -26.88
C ASN A 3 57.80 -29.50 -26.12
N SER A 4 56.57 -29.00 -26.21
CA SER A 4 56.11 -27.80 -25.49
C SER A 4 55.85 -28.11 -24.00
N LEU A 5 55.26 -29.28 -23.71
CA LEU A 5 55.05 -29.80 -22.36
C LEU A 5 56.37 -30.03 -21.60
N LYS A 6 57.36 -30.68 -22.23
CA LYS A 6 58.70 -30.86 -21.64
C LYS A 6 59.41 -29.54 -21.32
N GLN A 7 59.05 -28.46 -22.02
CA GLN A 7 59.65 -27.14 -21.81
C GLN A 7 58.96 -26.38 -20.67
N MET A 8 57.64 -26.47 -20.55
CA MET A 8 56.91 -25.95 -19.39
C MET A 8 57.47 -26.52 -18.07
N LEU A 9 57.79 -27.82 -18.08
CA LEU A 9 58.45 -28.51 -16.96
C LEU A 9 59.87 -28.00 -16.64
N ARG A 10 60.54 -27.28 -17.56
CA ARG A 10 61.87 -26.68 -17.35
C ARG A 10 61.82 -25.26 -16.77
N THR A 11 60.65 -24.61 -16.76
CA THR A 11 60.44 -23.29 -16.13
C THR A 11 59.25 -23.30 -15.18
N PRO A 12 59.22 -24.21 -14.19
CA PRO A 12 58.02 -24.56 -13.43
C PRO A 12 57.42 -23.35 -12.69
N MET A 13 58.25 -22.53 -12.05
CA MET A 13 57.79 -21.37 -11.28
C MET A 13 57.04 -20.34 -12.13
N ARG A 14 57.53 -20.04 -13.34
CA ARG A 14 56.91 -19.03 -14.22
C ARG A 14 55.61 -19.55 -14.85
N THR A 15 55.60 -20.82 -15.22
CA THR A 15 54.41 -21.47 -15.76
C THR A 15 53.31 -21.58 -14.73
N ALA A 16 53.66 -21.94 -13.48
CA ALA A 16 52.72 -21.95 -12.36
C ALA A 16 52.20 -20.53 -12.05
N LEU A 17 53.09 -19.53 -12.02
CA LEU A 17 52.70 -18.13 -11.78
C LEU A 17 51.75 -17.61 -12.87
N PHE A 18 52.03 -17.88 -14.15
CA PHE A 18 51.13 -17.50 -15.25
C PHE A 18 49.76 -18.14 -15.11
N PHE A 19 49.74 -19.45 -14.84
CA PHE A 19 48.50 -20.19 -14.66
C PHE A 19 47.68 -19.64 -13.49
N LEU A 20 48.29 -19.39 -12.32
CA LEU A 20 47.61 -18.85 -11.15
C LEU A 20 47.07 -17.43 -11.41
N LEU A 21 47.88 -16.54 -11.98
CA LEU A 21 47.47 -15.17 -12.28
C LEU A 21 46.36 -15.12 -13.33
N LEU A 22 46.43 -15.97 -14.36
CA LEU A 22 45.39 -16.05 -15.38
C LEU A 22 44.10 -16.66 -14.81
N THR A 23 44.21 -17.65 -13.93
CA THR A 23 43.07 -18.23 -13.20
C THR A 23 42.39 -17.15 -12.36
N ALA A 24 43.15 -16.36 -11.59
CA ALA A 24 42.62 -15.27 -10.79
C ALA A 24 41.99 -14.16 -11.65
N ALA A 25 42.63 -13.77 -12.76
CA ALA A 25 42.10 -12.75 -13.67
C ALA A 25 40.81 -13.21 -14.36
N SER A 26 40.77 -14.47 -14.81
CA SER A 26 39.58 -15.09 -15.39
C SER A 26 38.46 -15.25 -14.35
N LEU A 27 38.78 -15.55 -13.10
CA LEU A 27 37.82 -15.59 -12.00
C LEU A 27 37.21 -14.22 -11.76
N LEU A 28 38.02 -13.17 -11.61
CA LEU A 28 37.55 -11.80 -11.41
C LEU A 28 36.67 -11.32 -12.57
N LEU A 29 37.08 -11.62 -13.81
CA LEU A 29 36.32 -11.27 -15.01
C LEU A 29 34.96 -11.96 -15.04
N THR A 30 34.94 -13.26 -14.75
CA THR A 30 33.72 -14.07 -14.82
C THR A 30 32.76 -13.71 -13.68
N LEU A 31 33.30 -13.53 -12.46
CA LEU A 31 32.55 -13.06 -11.30
C LEU A 31 31.94 -11.67 -11.54
N GLY A 32 32.74 -10.72 -12.05
CA GLY A 32 32.25 -9.37 -12.38
C GLY A 32 31.16 -9.39 -13.46
N ALA A 33 31.31 -10.23 -14.49
CA ALA A 33 30.31 -10.38 -15.55
C ALA A 33 29.00 -11.00 -15.03
N ALA A 34 29.09 -12.07 -14.23
CA ALA A 34 27.93 -12.74 -13.66
C ALA A 34 27.16 -11.81 -12.71
N LEU A 35 27.85 -11.13 -11.80
CA LEU A 35 27.24 -10.15 -10.88
C LEU A 35 26.59 -8.98 -11.63
N PHE A 36 27.22 -8.49 -12.70
CA PHE A 36 26.67 -7.38 -13.49
C PHE A 36 25.36 -7.78 -14.20
N ILE A 37 25.31 -8.97 -14.79
CA ILE A 37 24.11 -9.49 -15.46
C ILE A 37 22.99 -9.69 -14.45
N ARG A 38 23.29 -10.32 -13.31
CA ARG A 38 22.33 -10.57 -12.23
C ARG A 38 21.77 -9.28 -11.65
N ASN A 39 22.63 -8.32 -11.34
CA ASN A 39 22.21 -7.01 -10.81
C ASN A 39 21.29 -6.27 -11.78
N ARG A 40 21.57 -6.34 -13.09
CA ARG A 40 20.73 -5.72 -14.11
C ARG A 40 19.33 -6.36 -14.21
N GLN A 41 19.25 -7.68 -14.08
CA GLN A 41 17.97 -8.40 -14.11
C GLN A 41 17.20 -8.20 -12.82
N ALA A 42 17.87 -8.25 -11.68
CA ALA A 42 17.29 -7.95 -10.39
C ALA A 42 16.72 -6.53 -10.38
N ALA A 43 17.48 -5.52 -10.84
CA ALA A 43 17.01 -4.13 -10.94
C ALA A 43 15.70 -4.00 -11.75
N ALA A 44 15.59 -4.69 -12.88
CA ALA A 44 14.37 -4.66 -13.70
C ALA A 44 13.18 -5.33 -13.01
N GLN A 45 13.40 -6.44 -12.31
CA GLN A 45 12.34 -7.11 -11.54
C GLN A 45 11.91 -6.29 -10.33
N TYR A 46 12.85 -5.65 -9.64
CA TYR A 46 12.57 -4.74 -8.52
C TYR A 46 11.77 -3.51 -8.98
N GLU A 47 12.05 -2.95 -10.14
CA GLU A 47 11.32 -1.78 -10.64
C GLU A 47 9.83 -2.10 -10.93
N GLU A 48 9.51 -3.33 -11.35
CA GLU A 48 8.13 -3.76 -11.62
C GLU A 48 7.33 -4.16 -10.37
N GLN A 49 8.01 -4.60 -9.30
CA GLN A 49 7.34 -5.09 -8.08
C GLN A 49 7.01 -3.97 -7.08
N PHE A 50 7.72 -2.85 -7.16
CA PHE A 50 7.56 -1.75 -6.21
C PHE A 50 6.57 -0.73 -6.74
N ILE A 51 5.84 -0.10 -5.83
CA ILE A 51 4.90 0.96 -6.14
C ILE A 51 5.21 2.10 -5.19
N THR A 52 5.36 3.30 -5.74
CA THR A 52 5.53 4.51 -4.94
C THR A 52 4.25 5.32 -4.96
N ILE A 53 3.67 5.56 -3.79
CA ILE A 53 2.49 6.40 -3.62
C ILE A 53 2.78 7.60 -2.71
N GLY A 54 2.08 8.70 -2.95
CA GLY A 54 1.95 9.82 -2.03
C GLY A 54 0.54 9.84 -1.44
N THR A 55 0.42 9.99 -0.13
CA THR A 55 -0.85 10.31 0.56
C THR A 55 -0.86 11.76 0.96
N VAL A 56 -2.03 12.40 1.00
CA VAL A 56 -2.14 13.85 1.18
C VAL A 56 -3.03 14.18 2.36
N ARG A 57 -2.56 15.05 3.25
CA ARG A 57 -3.35 15.62 4.35
C ARG A 57 -3.39 17.14 4.25
N GLN A 58 -4.57 17.72 4.33
CA GLN A 58 -4.69 19.18 4.48
C GLN A 58 -4.56 19.57 5.96
N LYS A 59 -3.65 20.51 6.24
CA LYS A 59 -3.45 21.09 7.56
C LYS A 59 -4.60 22.03 7.90
N ALA A 60 -5.01 22.02 9.17
CA ALA A 60 -5.99 22.97 9.66
C ALA A 60 -5.37 24.37 9.73
N ASP A 61 -6.11 25.38 9.28
CA ASP A 61 -5.71 26.79 9.34
C ASP A 61 -5.71 27.30 10.78
N SER A 62 -6.68 26.83 11.56
CA SER A 62 -6.80 27.13 12.98
C SER A 62 -7.58 26.05 13.72
N PHE A 63 -7.73 26.26 15.02
CA PHE A 63 -8.57 25.41 15.85
C PHE A 63 -9.58 26.28 16.58
N GLY A 64 -10.86 26.02 16.34
CA GLY A 64 -11.97 26.61 17.05
C GLY A 64 -12.25 25.87 18.36
N GLN A 65 -13.10 26.48 19.17
CA GLN A 65 -13.68 25.87 20.37
C GLN A 65 -15.19 25.79 20.19
N THR A 66 -15.72 24.59 20.27
CA THR A 66 -17.16 24.35 20.38
C THR A 66 -17.47 24.05 21.84
N LEU A 67 -18.46 24.76 22.39
CA LEU A 67 -18.94 24.53 23.75
C LEU A 67 -20.09 23.54 23.69
N VAL A 68 -19.99 22.46 24.44
CA VAL A 68 -21.07 21.48 24.63
C VAL A 68 -21.45 21.49 26.10
N TRP A 69 -22.73 21.69 26.39
CA TRP A 69 -23.22 21.67 27.76
C TRP A 69 -23.13 20.26 28.34
N ASP A 70 -22.71 20.15 29.59
CA ASP A 70 -22.68 18.90 30.35
C ASP A 70 -23.55 19.08 31.60
N ALA A 71 -24.72 18.44 31.61
CA ALA A 71 -25.68 18.55 32.70
C ALA A 71 -25.14 18.02 34.04
N ALA A 72 -24.25 17.02 34.02
CA ALA A 72 -23.65 16.47 35.24
C ALA A 72 -22.69 17.46 35.89
N GLN A 73 -21.95 18.21 35.08
CA GLN A 73 -21.03 19.25 35.53
C GLN A 73 -21.70 20.61 35.76
N LYS A 74 -22.88 20.82 35.14
CA LYS A 74 -23.57 22.11 35.07
C LYS A 74 -22.67 23.22 34.50
N ASP A 75 -21.84 22.85 33.53
CA ASP A 75 -20.89 23.73 32.85
C ASP A 75 -20.66 23.28 31.40
N TYR A 76 -20.01 24.13 30.60
CA TYR A 76 -19.66 23.81 29.23
C TYR A 76 -18.32 23.08 29.14
N SER A 77 -18.34 21.92 28.51
CA SER A 77 -17.14 21.24 28.02
C SER A 77 -16.65 21.88 26.72
N ILE A 78 -15.33 22.05 26.61
CA ILE A 78 -14.69 22.64 25.42
C ILE A 78 -14.21 21.51 24.50
N ILE A 79 -14.80 21.41 23.32
CA ILE A 79 -14.32 20.56 22.23
C ILE A 79 -13.47 21.41 21.30
N ARG A 80 -12.23 20.99 21.07
CA ARG A 80 -11.34 21.63 20.11
C ARG A 80 -11.60 21.08 18.71
N THR A 81 -12.02 21.93 17.79
CA THR A 81 -12.41 21.54 16.43
C THR A 81 -11.46 22.17 15.42
N ALA A 82 -10.93 21.37 14.50
CA ALA A 82 -10.13 21.89 13.39
C ALA A 82 -10.99 22.79 12.50
N GLN A 83 -10.45 23.95 12.11
CA GLN A 83 -11.10 24.89 11.20
C GLN A 83 -10.25 25.06 9.94
N TYR A 84 -10.96 25.17 8.82
CA TYR A 84 -10.42 25.30 7.48
C TYR A 84 -11.10 26.48 6.81
N ASP A 85 -10.34 27.36 6.18
CA ASP A 85 -10.87 28.50 5.42
C ASP A 85 -11.57 28.03 4.14
N SER A 86 -11.06 26.94 3.55
CA SER A 86 -11.69 26.21 2.43
C SER A 86 -11.12 24.79 2.34
N TYR A 87 -11.83 23.88 1.69
CA TYR A 87 -11.28 22.56 1.36
C TYR A 87 -10.57 22.62 0.01
N LEU A 88 -9.29 22.23 0.00
CA LEU A 88 -8.50 22.12 -1.22
C LEU A 88 -8.95 20.90 -2.02
N THR A 89 -8.75 20.98 -3.33
CA THR A 89 -9.26 20.06 -4.35
C THR A 89 -8.14 19.29 -5.01
N VAL A 90 -8.47 18.25 -5.77
CA VAL A 90 -7.48 17.42 -6.48
C VAL A 90 -6.69 18.27 -7.49
N GLU A 91 -7.29 19.33 -8.02
CA GLU A 91 -6.65 20.30 -8.89
C GLU A 91 -5.48 21.03 -8.22
N ASP A 92 -5.52 21.24 -6.91
CA ASP A 92 -4.44 21.87 -6.12
C ASP A 92 -3.23 20.93 -5.93
N LEU A 93 -3.38 19.64 -6.25
CA LEU A 93 -2.29 18.67 -6.29
C LEU A 93 -1.57 18.64 -7.65
N LEU A 94 -2.14 19.22 -8.71
CA LEU A 94 -1.61 19.15 -10.07
C LEU A 94 -0.57 20.25 -10.33
N ILE A 95 0.69 19.98 -10.01
CA ILE A 95 1.78 20.95 -10.20
C ILE A 95 2.49 20.82 -11.56
N PRO A 96 2.99 21.93 -12.16
CA PRO A 96 3.71 21.88 -13.42
C PRO A 96 4.96 20.99 -13.37
N GLY A 97 5.09 20.08 -14.34
CA GLY A 97 6.27 19.22 -14.50
C GLY A 97 6.28 17.97 -13.63
N ALA A 98 5.33 17.79 -12.72
CA ALA A 98 5.18 16.53 -11.99
C ALA A 98 4.50 15.47 -12.88
N GLU A 99 5.03 14.26 -12.86
CA GLU A 99 4.45 13.11 -13.52
C GLU A 99 3.74 12.22 -12.49
N TYR A 100 2.46 11.95 -12.73
CA TYR A 100 1.64 11.06 -11.92
C TYR A 100 1.37 9.79 -12.73
N ALA A 101 1.82 8.65 -12.20
CA ALA A 101 1.56 7.35 -12.81
C ALA A 101 0.07 6.95 -12.64
N ALA A 102 -0.57 7.41 -11.57
CA ALA A 102 -2.01 7.31 -11.33
C ALA A 102 -2.47 8.40 -10.34
N GLY A 103 -3.73 8.82 -10.43
CA GLY A 103 -4.23 9.95 -9.64
C GLY A 103 -3.61 11.30 -10.09
N PRO A 104 -3.62 12.33 -9.22
CA PRO A 104 -4.16 12.32 -7.86
C PRO A 104 -5.67 12.11 -7.82
N GLU A 105 -6.15 11.53 -6.71
CA GLU A 105 -7.56 11.36 -6.44
C GLU A 105 -7.89 11.63 -4.98
N GLN A 106 -9.05 12.22 -4.73
CA GLN A 106 -9.73 12.23 -3.44
C GLN A 106 -10.98 11.36 -3.58
N ARG A 107 -11.05 10.30 -2.80
CA ARG A 107 -12.14 9.31 -2.89
C ARG A 107 -13.21 9.62 -1.87
N ALA A 108 -14.44 9.53 -2.32
CA ALA A 108 -15.62 9.40 -1.48
C ALA A 108 -16.01 7.93 -1.40
N TYR A 109 -16.75 7.57 -0.36
CA TYR A 109 -17.60 6.38 -0.40
C TYR A 109 -19.06 6.78 -0.46
N TYR A 110 -19.87 5.90 -1.04
CA TYR A 110 -21.29 6.07 -1.22
C TYR A 110 -22.04 4.99 -0.44
N GLY A 111 -23.10 5.38 0.24
CA GLY A 111 -24.05 4.43 0.82
C GLY A 111 -24.95 3.88 -0.28
N SER A 112 -24.89 2.57 -0.51
CA SER A 112 -25.77 1.86 -1.43
C SER A 112 -26.87 1.13 -0.68
N TRP A 113 -28.12 1.34 -1.07
CA TRP A 113 -29.28 0.64 -0.53
C TRP A 113 -29.33 -0.80 -1.02
N ALA A 114 -29.12 -1.74 -0.10
CA ALA A 114 -28.83 -3.15 -0.32
C ALA A 114 -29.83 -4.07 0.43
N GLN A 115 -31.13 -3.79 0.32
CA GLN A 115 -32.18 -4.57 0.99
C GLN A 115 -32.23 -6.04 0.57
N GLU A 116 -31.82 -6.34 -0.66
CA GLU A 116 -31.78 -7.71 -1.18
C GLU A 116 -30.56 -8.50 -0.71
N TYR A 117 -29.58 -7.85 -0.09
CA TYR A 117 -28.33 -8.46 0.31
C TYR A 117 -28.22 -8.60 1.83
N VAL A 118 -27.61 -9.70 2.26
CA VAL A 118 -27.20 -9.94 3.64
C VAL A 118 -25.86 -9.23 3.85
N THR A 119 -25.90 -8.14 4.61
CA THR A 119 -24.73 -7.35 5.02
C THR A 119 -24.02 -7.99 6.22
N ALA A 120 -22.76 -7.63 6.46
CA ALA A 120 -22.01 -8.07 7.64
C ALA A 120 -22.75 -7.74 8.96
N SER A 121 -23.34 -6.55 9.06
CA SER A 121 -24.12 -6.14 10.24
C SER A 121 -25.32 -7.05 10.51
N GLN A 122 -26.01 -7.51 9.46
CA GLN A 122 -27.12 -8.46 9.59
C GLN A 122 -26.61 -9.84 9.98
N ALA A 123 -25.50 -10.30 9.38
CA ALA A 123 -24.90 -11.60 9.69
C ALA A 123 -24.44 -11.69 11.16
N GLU A 124 -23.90 -10.59 11.71
CA GLU A 124 -23.41 -10.50 13.09
C GLU A 124 -24.51 -10.12 14.11
N ASN A 125 -25.77 -9.96 13.69
CA ASN A 125 -26.88 -9.48 14.53
C ASN A 125 -26.55 -8.15 15.25
N ALA A 126 -25.85 -7.24 14.56
CA ALA A 126 -25.55 -5.92 15.10
C ALA A 126 -26.84 -5.17 15.43
N PHE A 127 -26.89 -4.54 16.60
CA PHE A 127 -28.04 -3.75 17.05
C PHE A 127 -27.65 -2.28 17.22
N SER A 128 -28.59 -1.39 16.94
CA SER A 128 -28.45 0.03 17.25
C SER A 128 -28.85 0.29 18.70
N ASN A 129 -28.11 1.17 19.37
CA ASN A 129 -28.44 1.68 20.70
C ASN A 129 -29.47 2.83 20.65
N GLU A 130 -29.90 3.21 19.46
CA GLU A 130 -30.88 4.25 19.22
C GLU A 130 -32.31 3.70 19.15
N LEU A 131 -33.26 4.51 19.61
CA LEU A 131 -34.69 4.28 19.56
C LEU A 131 -35.38 5.53 19.06
N VAL A 132 -36.48 5.36 18.32
CA VAL A 132 -37.50 6.41 18.24
C VAL A 132 -38.68 5.92 19.08
N ALA A 133 -39.00 6.62 20.16
CA ALA A 133 -39.91 6.10 21.17
C ALA A 133 -40.86 7.18 21.72
N GLU A 134 -42.08 6.76 22.00
CA GLU A 134 -42.98 7.48 22.89
C GLU A 134 -42.69 7.08 24.34
N PHE A 135 -42.74 8.02 25.27
CA PHE A 135 -42.46 7.79 26.69
C PHE A 135 -43.24 8.75 27.59
N SER A 136 -43.39 8.38 28.86
CA SER A 136 -43.97 9.21 29.91
C SER A 136 -43.04 9.23 31.12
N PRO A 137 -42.80 10.39 31.76
CA PRO A 137 -42.00 10.44 32.97
C PRO A 137 -42.76 9.78 34.14
N LEU A 138 -42.04 9.16 35.08
CA LEU A 138 -42.67 8.50 36.22
C LEU A 138 -43.26 9.49 37.22
N GLU A 139 -42.74 10.71 37.27
CA GLU A 139 -43.19 11.84 38.10
C GLU A 139 -42.97 13.14 37.31
N ASP A 140 -43.59 14.25 37.72
CA ASP A 140 -43.29 15.55 37.13
C ASP A 140 -41.83 15.90 37.37
N CYS A 141 -41.05 16.12 36.31
CA CYS A 141 -39.60 16.25 36.40
C CYS A 141 -39.02 17.23 35.39
N MET A 142 -37.86 17.80 35.73
CA MET A 142 -36.99 18.51 34.79
C MET A 142 -35.85 17.57 34.41
N PRO A 143 -35.57 17.32 33.11
CA PRO A 143 -34.49 16.43 32.71
C PRO A 143 -33.11 17.13 32.66
N ASP A 144 -32.86 18.12 33.55
CA ASP A 144 -31.54 18.74 33.78
C ASP A 144 -30.62 17.88 34.68
N GLU A 145 -31.17 16.79 35.18
CA GLU A 145 -30.47 15.66 35.76
C GLU A 145 -31.09 14.34 35.30
N THR A 146 -30.54 13.20 35.72
CA THR A 146 -31.09 11.90 35.33
C THR A 146 -32.43 11.63 36.01
N VAL A 147 -33.47 11.49 35.20
CA VAL A 147 -34.84 11.16 35.61
C VAL A 147 -35.23 9.77 35.13
N GLN A 148 -36.36 9.24 35.64
CA GLN A 148 -36.92 7.97 35.18
C GLN A 148 -38.11 8.19 34.26
N ILE A 149 -38.03 7.60 33.07
CA ILE A 149 -39.12 7.56 32.10
C ILE A 149 -39.54 6.11 31.84
N GLN A 150 -40.82 5.90 31.55
CA GLN A 150 -41.30 4.65 30.99
C GLN A 150 -41.45 4.80 29.48
N ILE A 151 -40.77 3.96 28.72
CA ILE A 151 -40.98 3.84 27.27
C ILE A 151 -42.35 3.21 27.06
N THR A 152 -43.31 3.96 26.53
CA THR A 152 -44.69 3.49 26.36
C THR A 152 -44.88 2.79 25.02
N LYS A 153 -44.13 3.20 24.00
CA LYS A 153 -44.20 2.61 22.65
C LYS A 153 -42.90 2.85 21.90
N VAL A 154 -42.42 1.83 21.18
CA VAL A 154 -41.24 1.95 20.32
C VAL A 154 -41.70 2.09 18.87
N LEU A 155 -41.45 3.24 18.26
CA LEU A 155 -41.75 3.49 16.85
C LEU A 155 -40.71 2.83 15.94
N SER A 156 -39.45 2.78 16.37
CA SER A 156 -38.36 2.09 15.69
C SER A 156 -37.22 1.76 16.65
N GLY A 157 -36.46 0.71 16.35
CA GLY A 157 -35.34 0.20 17.14
C GLY A 157 -35.69 -1.06 17.93
N ASN A 158 -35.08 -1.23 19.11
CA ASN A 158 -35.29 -2.41 19.94
C ASN A 158 -36.67 -2.40 20.61
N THR A 159 -37.63 -3.13 20.03
CA THR A 159 -39.01 -3.23 20.54
C THR A 159 -39.10 -3.91 21.92
N ALA A 160 -38.06 -4.63 22.37
CA ALA A 160 -38.04 -5.19 23.72
C ALA A 160 -38.02 -4.12 24.83
N MET A 161 -37.77 -2.86 24.46
CA MET A 161 -37.79 -1.72 25.36
C MET A 161 -39.19 -1.19 25.67
N GLU A 162 -40.24 -1.67 24.99
CA GLU A 162 -41.61 -1.27 25.33
C GLU A 162 -41.98 -1.65 26.77
N ASN A 163 -42.52 -0.68 27.51
CA ASN A 163 -42.83 -0.69 28.94
C ASN A 163 -41.61 -0.69 29.87
N ALA A 164 -40.39 -0.64 29.34
CA ALA A 164 -39.19 -0.53 30.16
C ALA A 164 -39.11 0.83 30.85
N VAL A 165 -38.66 0.82 32.11
CA VAL A 165 -38.28 2.04 32.83
C VAL A 165 -36.79 2.24 32.64
N VAL A 166 -36.41 3.41 32.12
CA VAL A 166 -35.03 3.76 31.82
C VAL A 166 -34.66 5.09 32.44
N PHE A 167 -33.36 5.30 32.61
CA PHE A 167 -32.78 6.58 32.98
C PHE A 167 -32.68 7.48 31.75
N PHE A 168 -33.02 8.76 31.90
CA PHE A 168 -33.08 9.73 30.82
C PHE A 168 -32.61 11.11 31.28
N CYS A 169 -31.88 11.83 30.45
CA CYS A 169 -31.48 13.22 30.70
C CYS A 169 -31.38 13.97 29.36
N ASP A 170 -31.78 15.24 29.32
CA ASP A 170 -31.54 16.13 28.19
C ASP A 170 -30.14 16.74 28.30
N HIS A 171 -29.13 15.86 28.28
CA HIS A 171 -27.79 16.10 28.86
C HIS A 171 -27.04 17.29 28.26
N GLU A 172 -27.22 17.53 26.97
CA GLU A 172 -26.53 18.61 26.23
C GLU A 172 -27.38 19.90 26.14
N ASN A 173 -28.55 19.94 26.79
CA ASN A 173 -29.41 21.11 26.81
C ASN A 173 -29.21 21.92 28.12
N PRO A 174 -28.76 23.18 28.05
CA PRO A 174 -28.60 24.02 29.24
C PRO A 174 -29.93 24.48 29.85
N GLU A 175 -31.02 24.45 29.09
CA GLU A 175 -32.34 24.94 29.51
C GLU A 175 -33.44 23.93 29.12
N PRO A 176 -33.48 22.73 29.72
CA PRO A 176 -34.53 21.76 29.43
C PRO A 176 -35.91 22.23 29.91
N GLU A 177 -36.96 21.65 29.32
CA GLU A 177 -38.35 21.93 29.68
C GLU A 177 -38.91 20.88 30.66
N MET A 178 -39.86 21.30 31.50
CA MET A 178 -40.57 20.37 32.40
C MET A 178 -41.33 19.30 31.61
N LEU A 179 -41.19 18.06 32.06
CA LEU A 179 -41.97 16.92 31.64
C LEU A 179 -43.01 16.58 32.71
N TYR A 180 -44.25 16.35 32.30
CA TYR A 180 -45.37 16.06 33.22
C TYR A 180 -45.79 14.60 33.15
N GLN A 181 -46.06 14.00 34.31
CA GLN A 181 -46.39 12.58 34.46
C GLN A 181 -47.65 12.17 33.68
N ASP A 182 -48.61 13.08 33.54
CA ASP A 182 -49.89 12.83 32.86
C ASP A 182 -49.82 12.96 31.34
N LYS A 183 -48.63 13.25 30.79
CA LYS A 183 -48.39 13.45 29.36
C LYS A 183 -47.51 12.36 28.76
N THR A 184 -47.59 12.23 27.44
CA THR A 184 -46.72 11.39 26.64
C THR A 184 -45.88 12.26 25.71
N TYR A 185 -44.61 11.92 25.60
CA TYR A 185 -43.62 12.61 24.80
C TYR A 185 -43.04 11.66 23.76
N VAL A 186 -42.46 12.18 22.69
CA VAL A 186 -41.72 11.43 21.67
C VAL A 186 -40.38 12.08 21.40
N ALA A 187 -39.35 11.24 21.27
CA ALA A 187 -38.02 11.66 20.87
C ALA A 187 -37.29 10.51 20.15
N ARG A 188 -36.28 10.88 19.36
CA ARG A 188 -35.19 9.97 19.02
C ARG A 188 -34.22 9.98 20.19
N ILE A 189 -33.92 8.83 20.77
CA ILE A 189 -33.09 8.70 21.97
C ILE A 189 -31.98 7.67 21.73
N SER A 190 -30.84 7.84 22.37
CA SER A 190 -29.73 6.87 22.31
C SER A 190 -29.26 6.52 23.71
N TYR A 191 -28.94 5.24 23.92
CA TYR A 191 -28.26 4.80 25.13
C TYR A 191 -26.82 5.33 25.09
N SER A 192 -26.56 6.36 25.89
CA SER A 192 -25.38 7.23 25.76
C SER A 192 -24.14 6.69 26.49
N VAL A 193 -23.01 7.36 26.28
CA VAL A 193 -21.79 7.23 27.10
C VAL A 193 -21.87 8.00 28.42
N TYR A 194 -22.88 8.86 28.60
CA TYR A 194 -23.06 9.62 29.84
C TYR A 194 -23.54 8.71 30.98
N GLN A 195 -22.92 8.89 32.14
CA GLN A 195 -23.33 8.21 33.36
C GLN A 195 -24.51 8.93 33.98
N ALA A 196 -25.44 8.16 34.53
CA ALA A 196 -26.53 8.70 35.32
C ALA A 196 -25.99 9.52 36.50
N HIS A 197 -26.65 10.64 36.78
CA HIS A 197 -26.21 11.70 37.70
C HIS A 197 -27.41 12.43 38.33
N GLY A 198 -27.12 13.29 39.31
CA GLY A 198 -28.14 14.09 40.01
C GLY A 198 -28.76 13.42 41.24
N GLU A 199 -29.60 14.19 41.94
CA GLU A 199 -30.21 13.79 43.21
C GLU A 199 -31.17 12.62 43.02
N THR A 200 -32.01 12.68 42.00
CA THR A 200 -32.98 11.62 41.66
C THR A 200 -32.30 10.26 41.45
N TYR A 201 -31.16 10.23 40.76
CA TYR A 201 -30.40 8.99 40.55
C TYR A 201 -29.71 8.51 41.83
N GLU A 202 -29.14 9.41 42.64
CA GLU A 202 -28.52 9.04 43.91
C GLU A 202 -29.53 8.40 44.89
N GLU A 203 -30.77 8.90 44.93
CA GLU A 203 -31.86 8.30 45.70
C GLU A 203 -32.24 6.90 45.17
N ALA A 204 -32.42 6.76 43.85
CA ALA A 204 -32.72 5.48 43.22
C ALA A 204 -31.62 4.44 43.46
N LYS A 205 -30.35 4.86 43.35
CA LYS A 205 -29.17 4.04 43.62
C LYS A 205 -29.07 3.64 45.10
N ALA A 206 -29.41 4.54 46.03
CA ALA A 206 -29.46 4.20 47.46
C ALA A 206 -30.52 3.13 47.77
N ALA A 207 -31.65 3.14 47.05
CA ALA A 207 -32.69 2.12 47.14
C ALA A 207 -32.29 0.79 46.46
N SER A 208 -31.48 0.84 45.41
CA SER A 208 -30.97 -0.35 44.70
C SER A 208 -29.52 -0.16 44.24
N PRO A 209 -28.53 -0.65 45.01
CA PRO A 209 -27.11 -0.50 44.67
C PRO A 209 -26.70 -1.13 43.33
N MET A 210 -27.51 -2.02 42.75
CA MET A 210 -27.28 -2.61 41.43
C MET A 210 -27.44 -1.60 40.27
N LEU A 211 -27.84 -0.36 40.58
CA LEU A 211 -27.94 0.74 39.64
C LEU A 211 -26.64 1.55 39.55
N GLU A 212 -25.59 1.21 40.30
CA GLU A 212 -24.29 1.89 40.22
C GLU A 212 -23.68 1.80 38.81
N GLY A 213 -23.18 2.94 38.32
CA GLY A 213 -22.52 3.04 37.01
C GLY A 213 -23.47 2.89 35.81
N ARG A 214 -24.78 3.06 36.01
CA ARG A 214 -25.74 3.03 34.89
C ARG A 214 -25.56 4.22 33.96
N LEU A 215 -25.81 3.98 32.68
CA LEU A 215 -25.85 5.03 31.67
C LEU A 215 -27.28 5.51 31.48
N GLU A 216 -27.41 6.69 30.91
CA GLU A 216 -28.70 7.31 30.60
C GLU A 216 -28.98 7.33 29.10
N TYR A 217 -30.26 7.37 28.77
CA TYR A 217 -30.73 7.74 27.45
C TYR A 217 -30.70 9.25 27.29
N VAL A 218 -30.22 9.73 26.15
CA VAL A 218 -30.25 11.15 25.79
C VAL A 218 -31.03 11.37 24.50
N PRO A 219 -31.76 12.48 24.38
CA PRO A 219 -32.43 12.82 23.13
C PRO A 219 -31.41 13.23 22.07
N LEU A 220 -31.64 12.82 20.83
CA LEU A 220 -30.81 13.16 19.67
C LEU A 220 -31.48 14.24 18.83
N SER A 221 -30.65 15.04 18.14
CA SER A 221 -31.13 16.03 17.17
C SER A 221 -31.99 15.38 16.09
N LEU A 222 -33.04 16.11 15.68
CA LEU A 222 -33.88 15.76 14.54
C LEU A 222 -33.37 16.39 13.23
N SER A 223 -32.30 17.20 13.27
CA SER A 223 -31.74 17.85 12.09
C SER A 223 -31.19 16.85 11.08
N SER A 224 -31.29 17.19 9.80
CA SER A 224 -30.51 16.55 8.75
C SER A 224 -29.01 16.71 9.04
N GLN A 225 -28.23 15.78 8.51
CA GLN A 225 -26.77 15.81 8.57
C GLN A 225 -26.17 16.11 7.19
N LEU A 226 -26.92 16.82 6.35
CA LEU A 226 -26.48 17.14 5.00
C LEU A 226 -25.54 18.35 5.00
N TYR A 227 -24.56 18.30 4.10
CA TYR A 227 -23.57 19.34 3.85
C TYR A 227 -23.65 19.82 2.40
N GLU A 228 -23.27 21.07 2.20
CA GLU A 228 -22.95 21.62 0.89
C GLU A 228 -21.51 21.21 0.50
N SER A 229 -21.18 21.35 -0.79
CA SER A 229 -19.86 20.99 -1.32
C SER A 229 -18.71 21.82 -0.74
N ASP A 230 -19.00 23.02 -0.23
CA ASP A 230 -18.04 23.90 0.44
C ASP A 230 -17.78 23.52 1.91
N GLY A 231 -18.46 22.49 2.42
CA GLY A 231 -18.34 22.02 3.80
C GLY A 231 -19.28 22.68 4.79
N SER A 232 -20.09 23.67 4.38
CA SER A 232 -21.13 24.23 5.23
C SER A 232 -22.27 23.24 5.43
N GLN A 233 -22.89 23.24 6.61
CA GLN A 233 -24.04 22.37 6.87
C GLN A 233 -25.30 22.97 6.22
N VAL A 234 -26.10 22.13 5.56
CA VAL A 234 -27.39 22.54 4.98
C VAL A 234 -28.29 23.06 6.09
N ALA A 235 -28.84 24.27 5.92
CA ALA A 235 -29.65 24.92 6.93
C ALA A 235 -30.92 24.10 7.25
N ASP A 236 -31.15 23.85 8.54
CA ASP A 236 -32.28 23.06 9.04
C ASP A 236 -32.79 23.67 10.35
N GLU A 237 -34.11 23.80 10.49
CA GLU A 237 -34.76 24.44 11.65
C GLU A 237 -34.56 23.66 12.97
N PHE A 238 -34.20 22.38 12.89
CA PHE A 238 -33.90 21.55 14.07
C PHE A 238 -32.41 21.57 14.45
N GLN A 239 -31.56 22.33 13.77
CA GLN A 239 -30.19 22.56 14.23
C GLN A 239 -30.20 23.31 15.57
N ASN A 240 -29.71 22.66 16.63
CA ASN A 240 -29.84 23.13 18.02
C ASN A 240 -31.30 23.41 18.42
N GLY A 241 -32.24 22.71 17.76
CA GLY A 241 -33.67 22.84 18.01
C GLY A 241 -34.15 21.89 19.11
N ARG A 242 -35.46 21.92 19.35
CA ARG A 242 -36.12 21.03 20.31
C ARG A 242 -36.00 19.57 19.88
N THR A 243 -35.74 18.68 20.82
CA THR A 243 -35.54 17.24 20.59
C THR A 243 -36.64 16.35 21.19
N ILE A 244 -37.42 16.89 22.15
CA ILE A 244 -38.50 16.19 22.86
C ILE A 244 -39.84 16.87 22.58
N PHE A 245 -40.85 16.12 22.14
CA PHE A 245 -42.16 16.68 21.74
C PHE A 245 -43.32 16.01 22.45
N GLU A 246 -44.32 16.78 22.90
CA GLU A 246 -45.57 16.22 23.46
C GLU A 246 -46.43 15.59 22.36
N VAL A 247 -46.85 14.34 22.59
CA VAL A 247 -47.72 13.58 21.68
C VAL A 247 -49.17 13.96 21.94
N THR A 248 -49.73 14.76 21.04
CA THR A 248 -51.15 15.13 21.02
C THR A 248 -51.92 14.35 19.94
N GLU A 249 -53.26 14.37 19.96
CA GLU A 249 -54.13 13.56 19.08
C GLU A 249 -53.78 13.67 17.57
N SER A 250 -53.30 14.82 17.11
CA SER A 250 -52.92 15.08 15.71
C SER A 250 -51.43 15.33 15.52
N PHE A 251 -50.58 14.98 16.50
CA PHE A 251 -49.15 15.28 16.46
C PHE A 251 -48.47 14.71 15.20
N TYR A 252 -48.75 13.45 14.84
CA TYR A 252 -48.16 12.80 13.67
C TYR A 252 -48.66 13.33 12.31
N GLU A 253 -49.67 14.21 12.30
CA GLU A 253 -50.13 14.89 11.09
C GLU A 253 -49.34 16.20 10.83
N THR A 254 -48.63 16.71 11.84
CA THR A 254 -47.74 17.87 11.75
C THR A 254 -46.45 17.53 11.00
N ASP A 255 -45.73 18.55 10.54
CA ASP A 255 -44.46 18.37 9.82
C ASP A 255 -43.38 17.75 10.72
N THR A 256 -43.30 18.16 11.99
CA THR A 256 -42.43 17.53 13.01
C THR A 256 -42.79 16.06 13.24
N GLY A 257 -44.07 15.76 13.38
CA GLY A 257 -44.54 14.39 13.59
C GLY A 257 -44.20 13.48 12.40
N LYS A 258 -44.41 13.96 11.16
CA LYS A 258 -44.00 13.25 9.94
C LYS A 258 -42.49 13.07 9.84
N ARG A 259 -41.69 14.09 10.18
CA ARG A 259 -40.23 13.99 10.24
C ARG A 259 -39.79 12.89 11.19
N ILE A 260 -40.34 12.82 12.40
CA ILE A 260 -40.03 11.76 13.37
C ILE A 260 -40.40 10.38 12.81
N LEU A 261 -41.54 10.25 12.14
CA LEU A 261 -41.94 8.99 11.51
C LEU A 261 -40.98 8.58 10.38
N ASN A 262 -40.54 9.52 9.54
CA ASN A 262 -39.58 9.27 8.48
C ASN A 262 -38.20 8.89 9.03
N MET A 263 -37.77 9.49 10.14
CA MET A 263 -36.55 9.07 10.85
C MET A 263 -36.70 7.67 11.46
N ALA A 264 -37.88 7.35 12.02
CA ALA A 264 -38.17 6.02 12.53
C ALA A 264 -38.12 4.95 11.43
N GLU A 265 -38.68 5.25 10.25
CA GLU A 265 -38.62 4.38 9.06
C GLU A 265 -37.18 4.13 8.61
N THR A 266 -36.34 5.18 8.62
CA THR A 266 -34.97 5.12 8.10
C THR A 266 -33.94 4.62 9.09
N MET A 267 -34.26 4.47 10.38
CA MET A 267 -33.29 4.04 11.39
C MET A 267 -32.72 2.64 11.12
N GLY A 268 -33.51 1.77 10.49
CA GLY A 268 -33.05 0.45 10.04
C GLY A 268 -32.16 0.49 8.80
N TYR A 269 -32.08 1.62 8.09
CA TYR A 269 -31.42 1.69 6.79
C TYR A 269 -29.91 1.42 6.89
N VAL A 270 -29.29 1.82 7.99
CA VAL A 270 -27.87 1.58 8.22
C VAL A 270 -27.52 0.08 8.15
N LEU A 271 -28.43 -0.81 8.56
CA LEU A 271 -28.21 -2.27 8.49
C LEU A 271 -28.26 -2.82 7.05
N TYR A 272 -28.96 -2.14 6.15
CA TYR A 272 -29.10 -2.51 4.73
C TYR A 272 -28.27 -1.61 3.82
N THR A 273 -27.22 -0.98 4.37
CA THR A 273 -26.32 -0.14 3.59
C THR A 273 -25.03 -0.89 3.28
N GLN A 274 -24.66 -0.89 2.01
CA GLN A 274 -23.38 -1.39 1.49
C GLN A 274 -22.53 -0.20 1.05
N PRO A 275 -21.26 -0.07 1.49
CA PRO A 275 -20.40 1.00 1.01
C PRO A 275 -19.90 0.70 -0.40
N VAL A 276 -19.83 1.72 -1.25
CA VAL A 276 -19.25 1.65 -2.59
C VAL A 276 -18.20 2.74 -2.71
N THR A 277 -16.97 2.38 -3.10
CA THR A 277 -15.85 3.32 -3.21
C THR A 277 -15.30 3.31 -4.63
N GLY A 278 -15.24 4.51 -5.23
CA GLY A 278 -14.60 4.72 -6.51
C GLY A 278 -13.09 4.94 -6.34
N THR A 279 -12.28 4.35 -7.22
CA THR A 279 -10.84 4.65 -7.35
C THR A 279 -10.40 4.56 -8.81
N ASN A 280 -9.27 5.15 -9.15
CA ASN A 280 -8.60 4.96 -10.44
C ASN A 280 -7.60 3.80 -10.43
N LYS A 281 -7.21 3.30 -9.25
CA LYS A 281 -6.30 2.15 -9.10
C LYS A 281 -6.29 1.63 -7.67
N THR A 282 -6.38 0.32 -7.46
CA THR A 282 -6.38 -0.31 -6.12
C THR A 282 -5.20 0.09 -5.25
N CYS A 283 -3.99 0.26 -5.81
CA CYS A 283 -2.82 0.68 -5.03
C CYS A 283 -2.93 2.09 -4.42
N LEU A 284 -3.96 2.88 -4.78
CA LEU A 284 -4.28 4.16 -4.15
C LEU A 284 -5.18 4.00 -2.92
N LEU A 285 -5.72 2.80 -2.68
CA LEU A 285 -6.42 2.46 -1.45
C LEU A 285 -5.38 1.97 -0.43
N PRO A 286 -5.26 2.61 0.75
CA PRO A 286 -4.23 2.24 1.74
C PRO A 286 -4.26 0.76 2.11
N ALA A 287 -5.45 0.18 2.30
CA ALA A 287 -5.63 -1.24 2.62
C ALA A 287 -5.04 -2.19 1.56
N PHE A 288 -5.18 -1.86 0.26
CA PHE A 288 -4.63 -2.68 -0.83
C PHE A 288 -3.12 -2.46 -0.96
N TYR A 289 -2.66 -1.22 -0.82
CA TYR A 289 -1.24 -0.90 -0.89
C TYR A 289 -0.43 -1.58 0.23
N GLN A 290 -0.97 -1.63 1.45
CA GLN A 290 -0.34 -2.27 2.61
C GLN A 290 -0.51 -3.80 2.64
N GLY A 291 -1.29 -4.37 1.72
CA GLY A 291 -1.59 -5.81 1.66
C GLY A 291 -2.57 -6.29 2.74
N GLU A 292 -3.27 -5.38 3.43
CA GLU A 292 -4.37 -5.74 4.34
C GLU A 292 -5.57 -6.30 3.57
N SER A 293 -5.87 -5.68 2.43
CA SER A 293 -6.84 -6.15 1.43
C SER A 293 -6.10 -6.73 0.24
N TYR A 294 -6.46 -7.94 -0.18
CA TYR A 294 -5.78 -8.65 -1.27
C TYR A 294 -6.75 -9.49 -2.09
N LEU A 295 -6.47 -9.63 -3.39
CA LEU A 295 -7.27 -10.46 -4.29
C LEU A 295 -7.08 -11.94 -3.96
N VAL A 296 -8.20 -12.66 -3.97
CA VAL A 296 -8.27 -14.10 -3.71
C VAL A 296 -8.63 -14.85 -4.99
N GLU A 297 -9.57 -14.30 -5.76
CA GLU A 297 -10.09 -14.90 -6.99
C GLU A 297 -10.32 -13.82 -8.04
N GLY A 298 -10.18 -14.19 -9.31
CA GLY A 298 -10.38 -13.29 -10.44
C GLY A 298 -9.17 -12.41 -10.70
N ARG A 299 -9.39 -11.14 -11.02
CA ARG A 299 -8.36 -10.17 -11.36
C ARG A 299 -8.69 -8.78 -10.82
N ASP A 300 -7.70 -7.92 -10.83
CA ASP A 300 -7.93 -6.50 -10.60
C ASP A 300 -8.67 -5.86 -11.79
N ILE A 301 -9.24 -4.68 -11.56
CA ILE A 301 -9.79 -3.80 -12.57
C ILE A 301 -8.64 -3.29 -13.43
N THR A 302 -8.81 -3.35 -14.75
CA THR A 302 -7.77 -2.92 -15.69
C THR A 302 -7.71 -1.40 -15.82
N GLN A 303 -6.56 -0.87 -16.21
CA GLN A 303 -6.40 0.57 -16.46
C GLN A 303 -7.41 1.12 -17.48
N GLU A 304 -7.81 0.30 -18.46
CA GLU A 304 -8.82 0.68 -19.45
C GLU A 304 -10.22 0.72 -18.83
N GLU A 305 -10.59 -0.26 -18.01
CA GLU A 305 -11.86 -0.26 -17.29
C GLU A 305 -11.97 0.92 -16.33
N TYR A 306 -10.87 1.27 -15.64
CA TYR A 306 -10.78 2.48 -14.83
C TYR A 306 -11.04 3.74 -15.67
N ARG A 307 -10.34 3.88 -16.79
CA ARG A 307 -10.41 5.04 -17.68
C ARG A 307 -11.80 5.21 -18.30
N GLU A 308 -12.40 4.12 -18.77
CA GLU A 308 -13.71 4.11 -19.42
C GLU A 308 -14.88 4.17 -18.44
N GLY A 309 -14.65 3.97 -17.14
CA GLY A 309 -15.73 3.90 -16.16
C GLY A 309 -16.58 2.64 -16.34
N SER A 310 -15.95 1.51 -16.69
CA SER A 310 -16.64 0.24 -16.90
C SER A 310 -17.42 -0.19 -15.65
N LYS A 311 -18.59 -0.80 -15.85
CA LYS A 311 -19.45 -1.29 -14.76
C LYS A 311 -18.99 -2.65 -14.23
N VAL A 312 -17.78 -2.66 -13.70
CA VAL A 312 -17.14 -3.81 -13.03
C VAL A 312 -16.79 -3.46 -11.59
N CYS A 313 -16.71 -4.46 -10.70
CA CYS A 313 -16.33 -4.23 -9.31
C CYS A 313 -15.40 -5.32 -8.76
N LEU A 314 -14.71 -4.97 -7.68
CA LEU A 314 -14.15 -5.91 -6.73
C LEU A 314 -15.10 -6.01 -5.54
N ALA A 315 -15.39 -7.23 -5.10
CA ALA A 315 -16.30 -7.50 -3.98
C ALA A 315 -15.58 -8.31 -2.88
N PRO A 316 -15.89 -8.06 -1.59
CA PRO A 316 -15.25 -8.78 -0.50
C PRO A 316 -15.81 -10.21 -0.40
N ARG A 317 -14.94 -11.18 -0.08
CA ARG A 317 -15.29 -12.61 -0.01
C ARG A 317 -16.47 -12.87 0.92
N SER A 318 -16.49 -12.26 2.10
CA SER A 318 -17.58 -12.41 3.07
C SER A 318 -18.94 -11.98 2.52
N PHE A 319 -19.00 -10.85 1.80
CA PHE A 319 -20.23 -10.40 1.14
C PHE A 319 -20.68 -11.39 0.06
N MET A 320 -19.75 -11.89 -0.75
CA MET A 320 -20.05 -12.88 -1.79
C MET A 320 -20.61 -14.17 -1.19
N GLU A 321 -19.97 -14.68 -0.14
CA GLU A 321 -20.38 -15.90 0.58
C GLU A 321 -21.76 -15.75 1.24
N ASN A 322 -22.00 -14.65 1.96
CA ASN A 322 -23.27 -14.35 2.64
C ASN A 322 -24.45 -14.29 1.66
N ASN A 323 -24.19 -13.93 0.40
CA ASN A 323 -25.20 -13.74 -0.63
C ASN A 323 -25.22 -14.86 -1.69
N GLY A 324 -24.37 -15.88 -1.55
CA GLY A 324 -24.27 -16.98 -2.51
C GLY A 324 -23.87 -16.56 -3.92
N LEU A 325 -23.10 -15.48 -4.04
CA LEU A 325 -22.61 -14.91 -5.30
C LEU A 325 -21.25 -15.50 -5.67
N SER A 326 -20.92 -15.47 -6.95
CA SER A 326 -19.66 -15.97 -7.52
C SER A 326 -19.03 -14.96 -8.48
N LEU A 327 -17.77 -15.18 -8.83
CA LEU A 327 -17.07 -14.38 -9.84
C LEU A 327 -17.88 -14.34 -11.16
N GLY A 328 -18.07 -13.14 -11.72
CA GLY A 328 -18.87 -12.90 -12.92
C GLY A 328 -20.37 -12.63 -12.67
N ASP A 329 -20.86 -12.77 -11.44
CA ASP A 329 -22.20 -12.32 -11.07
C ASP A 329 -22.29 -10.79 -11.03
N THR A 330 -23.52 -10.27 -10.98
CA THR A 330 -23.81 -8.84 -10.97
C THR A 330 -24.38 -8.40 -9.62
N ILE A 331 -23.86 -7.29 -9.10
CA ILE A 331 -24.35 -6.64 -7.87
C ILE A 331 -25.03 -5.31 -8.27
N THR A 332 -26.25 -5.10 -7.81
CA THR A 332 -26.99 -3.86 -8.03
C THR A 332 -26.71 -2.88 -6.89
N THR A 333 -26.17 -1.71 -7.21
CA THR A 333 -25.97 -0.62 -6.25
C THR A 333 -27.04 0.45 -6.42
N ARG A 334 -27.49 1.05 -5.31
CA ARG A 334 -28.49 2.13 -5.26
C ARG A 334 -27.98 3.24 -4.35
N LEU A 335 -27.18 4.13 -4.91
CA LEU A 335 -26.48 5.16 -4.14
C LEU A 335 -27.48 6.20 -3.64
N PHE A 336 -27.51 6.44 -2.33
CA PHE A 336 -28.46 7.35 -1.69
C PHE A 336 -27.83 8.37 -0.72
N TYR A 337 -26.55 8.20 -0.36
CA TYR A 337 -25.76 9.24 0.29
C TYR A 337 -24.29 9.17 -0.09
N THR A 338 -23.56 10.26 0.16
CA THR A 338 -22.13 10.37 -0.11
C THR A 338 -21.36 10.87 1.12
N ASN A 339 -20.17 10.32 1.36
CA ASN A 339 -19.23 10.79 2.37
C ASN A 339 -17.86 11.05 1.73
N THR A 340 -17.42 12.31 1.73
CA THR A 340 -16.13 12.74 1.15
C THR A 340 -15.04 12.95 2.20
N ARG A 341 -15.37 12.81 3.49
CA ARG A 341 -14.47 13.07 4.63
C ARG A 341 -13.79 11.81 5.16
N ARG A 342 -14.51 10.69 5.20
CA ARG A 342 -14.04 9.43 5.82
C ARG A 342 -13.93 8.33 4.76
N ASN A 343 -13.07 7.34 5.03
CA ASN A 343 -13.07 6.08 4.28
C ASN A 343 -14.19 5.15 4.77
N ALA A 344 -14.59 4.16 3.96
CA ALA A 344 -15.63 3.21 4.34
C ALA A 344 -15.27 2.42 5.61
N GLY A 345 -14.01 2.00 5.80
CA GLY A 345 -13.57 1.26 6.98
C GLY A 345 -13.79 1.97 8.32
N SER A 346 -13.89 3.30 8.31
CA SER A 346 -14.21 4.09 9.51
C SER A 346 -15.66 3.94 9.98
N ASP A 347 -16.58 3.68 9.06
CA ASP A 347 -18.03 3.66 9.31
C ASP A 347 -18.63 2.26 9.10
N PHE A 348 -17.88 1.33 8.52
CA PHE A 348 -18.27 -0.04 8.20
C PHE A 348 -17.25 -1.03 8.75
N MET A 349 -17.33 -1.34 10.04
CA MET A 349 -16.38 -2.22 10.74
C MET A 349 -16.56 -3.68 10.29
N LEU A 350 -15.48 -4.47 10.26
CA LEU A 350 -15.53 -5.86 9.76
C LEU A 350 -16.30 -6.80 10.69
N GLU A 351 -16.38 -6.46 11.97
CA GLU A 351 -17.16 -7.16 12.99
C GLU A 351 -18.65 -6.80 12.95
N GLY A 352 -19.11 -6.11 11.90
CA GLY A 352 -20.52 -5.75 11.69
C GLY A 352 -20.94 -4.43 12.34
N GLY A 353 -20.07 -3.79 13.13
CA GLY A 353 -20.30 -2.45 13.68
C GLY A 353 -20.42 -1.37 12.59
N ARG A 354 -21.25 -0.36 12.81
CA ARG A 354 -21.47 0.73 11.85
C ARG A 354 -21.62 2.09 12.52
N SER A 355 -21.16 3.14 11.86
CA SER A 355 -21.59 4.52 12.14
C SER A 355 -22.92 4.79 11.41
N GLY A 356 -23.86 5.46 12.07
CA GLY A 356 -25.13 5.87 11.47
C GLY A 356 -25.13 7.35 11.04
N TYR A 357 -25.83 7.65 9.96
CA TYR A 357 -26.16 9.01 9.54
C TYR A 357 -27.67 9.23 9.59
N THR A 358 -28.08 10.48 9.75
CA THR A 358 -29.50 10.83 9.60
C THR A 358 -29.88 10.83 8.11
N ILE A 359 -30.72 9.87 7.68
CA ILE A 359 -31.12 9.65 6.27
C ILE A 359 -32.40 10.42 5.93
N ILE A 360 -32.43 11.72 6.22
CA ILE A 360 -33.50 12.63 5.79
C ILE A 360 -32.94 13.94 5.24
N ASP A 361 -33.72 14.62 4.41
CA ASP A 361 -33.43 15.97 3.92
C ASP A 361 -33.77 17.07 4.95
N GLU A 362 -33.48 18.33 4.61
CA GLU A 362 -33.77 19.51 5.44
C GLU A 362 -35.26 19.73 5.71
N LYS A 363 -36.14 19.10 4.92
CA LYS A 363 -37.60 19.13 5.07
C LYS A 363 -38.14 17.92 5.83
N GLY A 364 -37.27 16.96 6.19
CA GLY A 364 -37.64 15.74 6.89
C GLY A 364 -38.16 14.61 6.00
N ASN A 365 -37.99 14.68 4.67
CA ASN A 365 -38.29 13.56 3.78
C ASN A 365 -37.14 12.55 3.75
N VAL A 366 -37.45 11.28 3.52
CA VAL A 366 -36.45 10.22 3.35
C VAL A 366 -35.57 10.48 2.12
N LEU A 367 -34.27 10.21 2.22
CA LEU A 367 -33.37 10.32 1.07
C LEU A 367 -33.65 9.22 0.06
N GLU A 368 -33.88 9.61 -1.20
CA GLU A 368 -34.09 8.69 -2.31
C GLU A 368 -32.77 8.37 -3.03
N PRO A 369 -32.62 7.15 -3.59
CA PRO A 369 -31.46 6.82 -4.42
C PRO A 369 -31.32 7.76 -5.63
N PHE A 370 -30.13 8.32 -5.82
CA PHE A 370 -29.81 9.21 -6.94
C PHE A 370 -29.13 8.48 -8.11
N GLU A 371 -28.55 7.31 -7.88
CA GLU A 371 -27.97 6.47 -8.95
C GLU A 371 -28.24 4.99 -8.69
N VAL A 372 -28.67 4.28 -9.73
CA VAL A 372 -28.78 2.81 -9.74
C VAL A 372 -27.87 2.24 -10.81
N SER A 373 -27.00 1.31 -10.43
CA SER A 373 -26.00 0.71 -11.30
C SER A 373 -25.89 -0.78 -11.08
N GLU A 374 -25.55 -1.52 -12.12
CA GLU A 374 -25.30 -2.96 -12.09
C GLU A 374 -23.82 -3.21 -12.36
N TYR A 375 -23.08 -3.75 -11.39
CA TYR A 375 -21.64 -4.01 -11.49
C TYR A 375 -21.35 -5.50 -11.59
N THR A 376 -20.58 -5.91 -12.61
CA THR A 376 -20.10 -7.29 -12.73
C THR A 376 -18.86 -7.52 -11.87
N VAL A 377 -18.86 -8.57 -11.05
CA VAL A 377 -17.72 -8.90 -10.18
C VAL A 377 -16.58 -9.49 -11.01
N VAL A 378 -15.45 -8.78 -11.12
CA VAL A 378 -14.26 -9.23 -11.86
C VAL A 378 -13.13 -9.71 -10.95
N GLY A 379 -13.22 -9.42 -9.66
CA GLY A 379 -12.32 -9.91 -8.63
C GLY A 379 -13.01 -10.01 -7.27
N ILE A 380 -12.62 -11.02 -6.50
CA ILE A 380 -13.03 -11.21 -5.12
C ILE A 380 -11.81 -10.97 -4.24
N TYR A 381 -11.93 -10.03 -3.30
CA TYR A 381 -10.85 -9.70 -2.37
C TYR A 381 -11.21 -10.13 -0.94
N ASP A 382 -10.22 -10.23 -0.07
CA ASP A 382 -10.39 -10.49 1.36
C ASP A 382 -9.56 -9.46 2.14
N THR A 383 -9.99 -9.16 3.37
CA THR A 383 -9.35 -8.16 4.23
C THR A 383 -9.03 -8.78 5.57
N ARG A 384 -7.75 -8.75 5.97
CA ARG A 384 -7.30 -9.38 7.22
C ARG A 384 -7.92 -8.71 8.45
N ASN A 385 -8.53 -9.49 9.34
CA ASN A 385 -8.93 -9.05 10.69
C ASN A 385 -7.69 -8.83 11.56
N GLY A 386 -7.32 -7.56 11.77
CA GLY A 386 -6.25 -7.15 12.67
C GLY A 386 -6.67 -5.96 13.54
N VAL A 387 -5.95 -5.75 14.65
CA VAL A 387 -6.11 -4.61 15.55
C VAL A 387 -5.40 -3.40 14.91
N GLY A 388 -6.01 -2.84 13.87
CA GLY A 388 -5.42 -1.78 13.04
C GLY A 388 -6.20 -0.46 13.10
N ASN A 389 -5.67 0.57 12.44
CA ASN A 389 -6.32 1.86 12.32
C ASN A 389 -7.46 1.80 11.28
N TYR A 390 -8.72 1.79 11.75
CA TYR A 390 -9.93 1.76 10.89
C TYR A 390 -9.93 2.85 9.80
N THR A 391 -9.20 3.95 10.00
CA THR A 391 -9.14 5.04 9.01
C THR A 391 -8.37 4.68 7.74
N GLN A 392 -7.60 3.59 7.70
CA GLN A 392 -6.84 3.20 6.50
C GLN A 392 -7.26 1.83 5.93
N ARG A 393 -8.32 1.23 6.50
CA ARG A 393 -8.80 -0.10 6.15
C ARG A 393 -9.96 -0.07 5.15
N SER A 394 -10.17 -1.18 4.44
CA SER A 394 -11.42 -1.45 3.72
C SER A 394 -12.59 -1.67 4.69
N GLY A 395 -13.77 -1.20 4.30
CA GLY A 395 -15.01 -1.41 5.04
C GLY A 395 -15.63 -2.78 4.80
N ALA A 396 -16.45 -3.23 5.74
CA ALA A 396 -17.25 -4.42 5.54
C ALA A 396 -18.23 -4.22 4.38
N ASP A 397 -18.34 -5.25 3.54
CA ASP A 397 -19.18 -5.27 2.34
C ASP A 397 -18.76 -4.25 1.25
N GLU A 398 -17.62 -3.57 1.39
CA GLU A 398 -17.22 -2.48 0.49
C GLU A 398 -16.97 -2.95 -0.95
N LEU A 399 -17.73 -2.40 -1.90
CA LEU A 399 -17.45 -2.60 -3.31
C LEU A 399 -16.46 -1.57 -3.82
N ILE A 400 -15.40 -2.03 -4.49
CA ILE A 400 -14.45 -1.16 -5.17
C ILE A 400 -14.82 -1.11 -6.65
N VAL A 401 -15.05 0.09 -7.17
CA VAL A 401 -15.47 0.32 -8.57
C VAL A 401 -14.55 1.33 -9.25
N PRO A 402 -14.52 1.38 -10.60
CA PRO A 402 -13.93 2.49 -11.31
C PRO A 402 -14.55 3.82 -10.89
N MET A 403 -13.74 4.80 -10.49
CA MET A 403 -14.23 6.14 -10.10
C MET A 403 -15.16 6.73 -11.18
N ASN A 404 -14.72 6.67 -12.45
CA ASN A 404 -15.46 7.20 -13.59
C ASN A 404 -16.75 6.42 -13.92
N SER A 405 -16.99 5.27 -13.27
CA SER A 405 -18.26 4.56 -13.45
C SER A 405 -19.41 5.24 -12.70
N ILE A 406 -19.13 5.99 -11.64
CA ILE A 406 -20.14 6.69 -10.83
C ILE A 406 -20.47 8.03 -11.52
N GLN A 407 -21.66 8.13 -12.11
CA GLN A 407 -22.04 9.26 -12.97
C GLN A 407 -22.61 10.45 -12.18
N ALA A 408 -23.19 10.18 -11.02
CA ALA A 408 -23.75 11.21 -10.14
C ALA A 408 -22.70 12.16 -9.56
N GLY A 409 -21.42 11.75 -9.52
CA GLY A 409 -20.38 12.49 -8.81
C GLY A 409 -20.59 12.49 -7.29
N THR A 410 -19.90 13.38 -6.58
CA THR A 410 -19.82 13.36 -5.11
C THR A 410 -20.75 14.34 -4.40
N GLU A 411 -21.52 15.15 -5.12
CA GLU A 411 -22.25 16.30 -4.54
C GLU A 411 -23.64 15.94 -3.98
N HIS A 412 -24.12 14.72 -4.22
CA HIS A 412 -25.46 14.30 -3.82
C HIS A 412 -25.50 13.75 -2.39
N ASN A 413 -26.47 14.25 -1.60
CA ASN A 413 -26.78 13.77 -0.26
C ASN A 413 -25.50 13.60 0.60
N LEU A 414 -24.69 14.66 0.64
CA LEU A 414 -23.42 14.70 1.37
C LEU A 414 -23.68 14.63 2.88
N VAL A 415 -23.52 13.46 3.49
CA VAL A 415 -23.70 13.27 4.95
C VAL A 415 -22.45 13.62 5.76
N SER A 416 -21.32 13.78 5.07
CA SER A 416 -20.09 14.29 5.65
C SER A 416 -19.19 14.88 4.57
N CYS A 417 -18.75 16.12 4.79
CA CYS A 417 -17.81 16.83 3.94
C CYS A 417 -16.58 17.26 4.77
N GLY A 418 -15.40 17.21 4.18
CA GLY A 418 -14.17 17.47 4.92
C GLY A 418 -12.92 17.60 4.05
N PRO A 419 -11.80 18.00 4.68
CA PRO A 419 -10.51 18.18 4.00
C PRO A 419 -9.92 16.86 3.50
N MET A 420 -8.89 16.96 2.65
CA MET A 420 -8.05 15.82 2.27
C MET A 420 -7.40 15.17 3.50
N THR A 421 -7.40 13.84 3.54
CA THR A 421 -6.74 13.05 4.57
C THR A 421 -5.88 11.96 3.93
N ASP A 422 -4.93 11.43 4.70
CA ASP A 422 -4.08 10.30 4.30
C ASP A 422 -4.87 9.04 3.93
N ALA A 423 -6.11 8.95 4.42
CA ALA A 423 -7.06 7.90 4.08
C ALA A 423 -7.83 8.17 2.78
N THR A 424 -8.18 9.42 2.51
CA THR A 424 -9.10 9.80 1.42
C THR A 424 -8.40 10.29 0.17
N THR A 425 -7.12 10.70 0.26
CA THR A 425 -6.42 11.31 -0.87
C THR A 425 -5.03 10.71 -1.10
N SER A 426 -4.78 10.31 -2.34
CA SER A 426 -3.52 9.67 -2.73
C SER A 426 -3.25 9.75 -4.23
N PHE A 427 -1.98 9.53 -4.60
CA PHE A 427 -1.53 9.45 -5.99
C PHE A 427 -0.33 8.50 -6.11
N GLN A 428 -0.04 8.03 -7.32
CA GLN A 428 1.13 7.21 -7.63
C GLN A 428 2.14 8.03 -8.46
N ILE A 429 3.42 7.88 -8.14
CA ILE A 429 4.55 8.40 -8.95
C ILE A 429 5.47 7.27 -9.39
N GLU A 430 6.34 7.56 -10.35
CA GLU A 430 7.38 6.62 -10.78
C GLU A 430 8.35 6.29 -9.63
N ASN A 431 8.79 5.04 -9.56
CA ASN A 431 9.71 4.61 -8.51
C ASN A 431 11.04 5.38 -8.58
N GLY A 432 11.50 5.88 -7.42
CA GLY A 432 12.74 6.66 -7.33
C GLY A 432 12.61 8.15 -7.71
N SER A 433 11.41 8.63 -8.06
CA SER A 433 11.16 10.03 -8.41
C SER A 433 10.76 10.93 -7.22
N ILE A 434 10.76 10.41 -5.98
CA ILE A 434 10.37 11.17 -4.77
C ILE A 434 11.16 12.47 -4.62
N GLU A 435 12.49 12.46 -4.80
CA GLU A 435 13.31 13.66 -4.61
C GLU A 435 13.03 14.72 -5.68
N GLU A 436 12.72 14.30 -6.91
CA GLU A 436 12.33 15.20 -8.00
C GLU A 436 10.96 15.81 -7.74
N PHE A 437 9.99 14.98 -7.34
CA PHE A 437 8.66 15.43 -6.97
C PHE A 437 8.71 16.44 -5.82
N GLN A 438 9.48 16.17 -4.76
CA GLN A 438 9.61 17.08 -3.62
C GLN A 438 10.20 18.44 -4.01
N LYS A 439 11.13 18.49 -4.98
CA LYS A 439 11.66 19.76 -5.50
C LYS A 439 10.59 20.55 -6.22
N LEU A 440 9.79 19.90 -7.07
CA LEU A 440 8.67 20.53 -7.77
C LEU A 440 7.61 21.01 -6.76
N TRP A 441 7.28 20.19 -5.76
CA TRP A 441 6.31 20.54 -4.71
C TRP A 441 6.77 21.75 -3.89
N ALA A 442 8.06 21.86 -3.57
CA ALA A 442 8.60 23.03 -2.87
C ALA A 442 8.55 24.33 -3.69
N GLU A 443 8.45 24.25 -5.02
CA GLU A 443 8.37 25.42 -5.90
C GLU A 443 6.92 25.82 -6.23
N PHE A 444 6.03 24.83 -6.42
CA PHE A 444 4.69 25.05 -6.97
C PHE A 444 3.54 24.52 -6.10
N GLY A 445 3.82 23.69 -5.09
CA GLY A 445 2.80 23.06 -4.25
C GLY A 445 2.17 24.03 -3.26
N ASP A 446 1.01 23.64 -2.73
CA ASP A 446 0.32 24.38 -1.69
C ASP A 446 0.87 24.01 -0.30
N ASP A 447 1.29 25.03 0.46
CA ASP A 447 1.87 24.85 1.79
C ASP A 447 0.87 24.31 2.82
N HIS A 448 -0.44 24.34 2.58
CA HIS A 448 -1.46 23.76 3.46
C HIS A 448 -1.62 22.25 3.26
N LEU A 449 -1.06 21.68 2.19
CA LEU A 449 -1.07 20.25 1.93
C LEU A 449 0.26 19.60 2.34
N GLU A 450 0.16 18.55 3.14
CA GLU A 450 1.27 17.71 3.56
C GLU A 450 1.22 16.39 2.80
N ILE A 451 2.32 16.02 2.15
CA ILE A 451 2.44 14.78 1.39
C ILE A 451 3.36 13.81 2.13
N THR A 452 2.87 12.59 2.37
CA THR A 452 3.67 11.49 2.90
C THR A 452 3.87 10.44 1.81
N PHE A 453 5.12 10.14 1.47
CA PHE A 453 5.49 9.15 0.46
C PHE A 453 5.74 7.76 1.07
N TYR A 454 5.29 6.74 0.36
CA TYR A 454 5.54 5.34 0.64
C TYR A 454 6.07 4.69 -0.63
N ASP A 455 7.17 3.96 -0.54
CA ASP A 455 7.82 3.29 -1.68
C ASP A 455 8.18 1.83 -1.40
N MET A 456 7.62 1.25 -0.33
CA MET A 456 7.91 -0.10 0.16
C MET A 456 9.41 -0.40 0.40
N GLY A 457 10.24 0.64 0.61
CA GLY A 457 11.68 0.49 0.79
C GLY A 457 12.49 0.55 -0.51
N TYR A 458 11.87 0.87 -1.65
CA TYR A 458 12.52 0.97 -2.96
C TYR A 458 13.78 1.84 -2.92
N THR A 459 13.69 3.06 -2.34
CA THR A 459 14.82 4.00 -2.27
C THR A 459 16.01 3.41 -1.52
N GLN A 460 15.76 2.64 -0.46
CA GLN A 460 16.81 1.99 0.33
C GLN A 460 17.48 0.86 -0.46
N LEU A 461 16.69 0.07 -1.18
CA LEU A 461 17.17 -1.05 -2.00
C LEU A 461 17.91 -0.56 -3.26
N GLN A 462 17.42 0.50 -3.90
CA GLN A 462 18.05 1.08 -5.09
C GLN A 462 19.51 1.48 -4.81
N ALA A 463 19.79 2.09 -3.66
CA ALA A 463 21.15 2.44 -3.26
C ALA A 463 22.06 1.19 -3.12
N GLY A 464 21.53 0.08 -2.60
CA GLY A 464 22.21 -1.20 -2.53
C GLY A 464 22.51 -1.80 -3.92
N ILE A 465 21.50 -1.80 -4.79
CA ILE A 465 21.62 -2.28 -6.18
C ILE A 465 22.65 -1.46 -6.94
N GLU A 466 22.66 -0.14 -6.82
CA GLU A 466 23.63 0.73 -7.48
C GLU A 466 25.07 0.50 -6.98
N ASN A 467 25.24 0.28 -5.67
CA ASN A 467 26.54 -0.06 -5.09
C ASN A 467 27.05 -1.41 -5.63
N MET A 468 26.19 -2.43 -5.70
CA MET A 468 26.53 -3.72 -6.31
C MET A 468 26.85 -3.58 -7.80
N ARG A 469 26.11 -2.74 -8.54
CA ARG A 469 26.39 -2.44 -9.95
C ARG A 469 27.79 -1.87 -10.12
N ASN A 470 28.15 -0.87 -9.30
CA ASN A 470 29.46 -0.25 -9.33
C ASN A 470 30.57 -1.27 -9.01
N LEU A 471 30.41 -2.07 -7.95
CA LEU A 471 31.37 -3.12 -7.59
C LEU A 471 31.57 -4.15 -8.72
N SER A 472 30.47 -4.60 -9.35
CA SER A 472 30.53 -5.55 -10.45
C SER A 472 31.27 -4.98 -11.67
N LEU A 473 31.06 -3.71 -11.99
CA LEU A 473 31.79 -2.98 -13.04
C LEU A 473 33.28 -2.85 -12.72
N PHE A 474 33.63 -2.55 -11.47
CA PHE A 474 35.03 -2.51 -11.04
C PHE A 474 35.71 -3.88 -11.19
N LEU A 475 35.07 -4.96 -10.74
CA LEU A 475 35.60 -6.33 -10.87
C LEU A 475 35.75 -6.74 -12.35
N LEU A 476 34.74 -6.44 -13.17
CA LEU A 476 34.78 -6.71 -14.61
C LEU A 476 35.92 -5.96 -15.30
N ALA A 477 36.04 -4.65 -15.05
CA ALA A 477 37.07 -3.81 -15.65
C ALA A 477 38.48 -4.24 -15.18
N ALA A 478 38.66 -4.48 -13.88
CA ALA A 478 39.91 -4.97 -13.32
C ALA A 478 40.29 -6.34 -13.90
N GLY A 479 39.34 -7.27 -13.98
CA GLY A 479 39.50 -8.59 -14.60
C GLY A 479 39.90 -8.49 -16.08
N MET A 480 39.26 -7.61 -16.85
CA MET A 480 39.61 -7.37 -18.26
C MET A 480 41.02 -6.80 -18.41
N ILE A 481 41.34 -5.73 -17.67
CA ILE A 481 42.66 -5.07 -17.73
C ILE A 481 43.76 -6.05 -17.33
N LEU A 482 43.57 -6.76 -16.21
CA LEU A 482 44.53 -7.74 -15.72
C LEU A 482 44.72 -8.87 -16.74
N THR A 483 43.64 -9.38 -17.34
CA THR A 483 43.72 -10.43 -18.35
C THR A 483 44.49 -9.96 -19.59
N VAL A 484 44.17 -8.79 -20.13
CA VAL A 484 44.88 -8.23 -21.29
C VAL A 484 46.36 -7.99 -20.98
N PHE A 485 46.66 -7.42 -19.81
CA PHE A 485 48.03 -7.19 -19.37
C PHE A 485 48.82 -8.49 -19.23
N LEU A 486 48.24 -9.52 -18.59
CA LEU A 486 48.86 -10.83 -18.46
C LEU A 486 49.09 -11.50 -19.82
N LEU A 487 48.12 -11.44 -20.73
CA LEU A 487 48.26 -12.00 -22.08
C LEU A 487 49.36 -11.28 -22.89
N LEU A 488 49.46 -9.96 -22.81
CA LEU A 488 50.53 -9.17 -23.43
C LEU A 488 51.89 -9.48 -22.80
N PHE A 489 52.00 -9.42 -21.47
CA PHE A 489 53.26 -9.62 -20.75
C PHE A 489 53.80 -11.04 -20.93
N PHE A 490 52.96 -12.06 -20.73
CA PHE A 490 53.38 -13.45 -20.88
C PHE A 490 53.51 -13.87 -22.35
N GLY A 491 52.67 -13.34 -23.25
CA GLY A 491 52.89 -13.46 -24.70
C GLY A 491 54.30 -12.98 -25.07
N HIS A 492 54.64 -11.78 -24.60
CA HIS A 492 55.92 -11.14 -24.90
C HIS A 492 57.08 -11.95 -24.33
N LEU A 493 57.03 -12.31 -23.04
CA LEU A 493 58.07 -13.10 -22.37
C LEU A 493 58.25 -14.49 -22.99
N PHE A 494 57.16 -15.15 -23.37
CA PHE A 494 57.22 -16.50 -23.93
C PHE A 494 57.83 -16.49 -25.33
N ILE A 495 57.46 -15.50 -26.16
CA ILE A 495 57.97 -15.34 -27.53
C ILE A 495 59.42 -14.86 -27.54
N THR A 496 59.78 -13.87 -26.73
CA THR A 496 61.17 -13.36 -26.65
C THR A 496 62.14 -14.43 -26.17
N LYS A 497 61.79 -15.21 -25.13
CA LYS A 497 62.66 -16.29 -24.64
C LYS A 497 62.75 -17.49 -25.56
N GLN A 498 61.78 -17.66 -26.47
CA GLN A 498 61.82 -18.69 -27.50
C GLN A 498 62.51 -18.25 -28.79
N ALA A 499 62.86 -16.97 -28.95
CA ALA A 499 63.54 -16.43 -30.14
C ALA A 499 64.78 -17.24 -30.55
N GLY A 500 65.62 -17.65 -29.58
CA GLY A 500 66.81 -18.47 -29.85
C GLY A 500 66.49 -19.86 -30.39
N ARG A 501 65.41 -20.50 -29.89
CA ARG A 501 64.95 -21.80 -30.38
C ARG A 501 64.30 -21.67 -31.76
N THR A 502 63.49 -20.63 -31.96
CA THR A 502 62.89 -20.32 -33.27
C THR A 502 63.98 -20.09 -34.32
N ALA A 503 65.09 -19.44 -33.94
CA ALA A 503 66.25 -19.29 -34.83
C ALA A 503 66.92 -20.64 -35.12
N THR A 504 67.15 -21.50 -34.13
CA THR A 504 67.70 -22.85 -34.35
C THR A 504 66.78 -23.73 -35.21
N GLU A 505 65.48 -23.74 -34.95
CA GLU A 505 64.47 -24.50 -35.71
C GLU A 505 64.37 -24.02 -37.17
N ARG A 506 64.46 -22.68 -37.40
CA ARG A 506 64.54 -22.11 -38.75
C ARG A 506 65.85 -22.46 -39.46
N SER A 507 66.97 -22.45 -38.76
CA SER A 507 68.28 -22.85 -39.31
C SER A 507 68.36 -24.34 -39.63
N LEU A 508 67.54 -25.17 -38.97
CA LEU A 508 67.38 -26.61 -39.24
C LEU A 508 66.35 -26.89 -40.35
N GLY A 509 65.82 -25.86 -41.04
CA GLY A 509 64.95 -26.01 -42.20
C GLY A 509 63.45 -26.10 -41.90
N MET A 510 63.01 -25.81 -40.67
CA MET A 510 61.58 -25.77 -40.36
C MET A 510 60.90 -24.56 -41.01
N SER A 511 59.71 -24.78 -41.59
CA SER A 511 58.92 -23.70 -42.17
C SER A 511 58.36 -22.77 -41.07
N PRO A 512 58.11 -21.48 -41.36
CA PRO A 512 57.51 -20.54 -40.41
C PRO A 512 56.18 -21.05 -39.81
N SER A 513 55.41 -21.82 -40.59
CA SER A 513 54.14 -22.40 -40.18
C SER A 513 54.27 -23.52 -39.14
N GLN A 514 55.36 -24.30 -39.19
CA GLN A 514 55.63 -25.40 -38.27
C GLN A 514 56.14 -24.88 -36.92
N CYS A 515 57.02 -23.88 -36.94
CA CYS A 515 57.42 -23.15 -35.72
C CYS A 515 56.19 -22.52 -35.04
N ARG A 516 55.30 -21.91 -35.84
CA ARG A 516 54.05 -21.30 -35.36
C ARG A 516 53.21 -22.26 -34.50
N ARG A 517 52.93 -23.45 -35.02
CA ARG A 517 52.10 -24.47 -34.36
C ARG A 517 52.77 -25.07 -33.13
N SER A 518 54.09 -25.26 -33.18
CA SER A 518 54.87 -25.80 -32.07
C SER A 518 54.86 -24.87 -30.85
N LEU A 519 55.06 -23.56 -31.09
CA LEU A 519 55.19 -22.54 -30.05
C LEU A 519 53.84 -22.15 -29.44
N LEU A 520 52.78 -21.93 -30.27
CA LEU A 520 51.45 -21.60 -29.73
C LEU A 520 50.84 -22.73 -28.91
N SER A 521 51.08 -24.00 -29.27
CA SER A 521 50.37 -25.11 -28.64
C SER A 521 50.55 -25.20 -27.12
N GLY A 522 51.69 -24.77 -26.58
CA GLY A 522 51.93 -24.77 -25.13
C GLY A 522 51.29 -23.58 -24.41
N LEU A 523 51.36 -22.40 -25.01
CA LEU A 523 50.80 -21.17 -24.44
C LEU A 523 49.27 -21.17 -24.52
N LEU A 524 48.70 -21.62 -25.64
CA LEU A 524 47.25 -21.78 -25.79
C LEU A 524 46.68 -22.80 -24.81
N LEU A 525 47.40 -23.90 -24.54
CA LEU A 525 46.98 -24.88 -23.53
C LEU A 525 46.90 -24.25 -22.13
N LEU A 526 47.90 -23.44 -21.76
CA LEU A 526 47.89 -22.70 -20.50
C LEU A 526 46.78 -21.66 -20.43
N ILE A 527 46.55 -20.94 -21.53
CA ILE A 527 45.46 -19.97 -21.63
C ILE A 527 44.12 -20.66 -21.43
N CYS A 528 43.88 -21.79 -22.12
CA CYS A 528 42.64 -22.55 -22.01
C CYS A 528 42.43 -23.13 -20.61
N LEU A 529 43.46 -23.74 -20.00
CA LEU A 529 43.33 -24.32 -18.67
C LEU A 529 43.14 -23.24 -17.60
N GLY A 530 43.90 -22.15 -17.67
CA GLY A 530 43.80 -21.05 -16.71
C GLY A 530 42.44 -20.33 -16.82
N SER A 531 41.96 -20.08 -18.04
CA SER A 531 40.64 -19.50 -18.24
C SER A 531 39.53 -20.44 -17.80
N LEU A 532 39.60 -21.74 -18.13
CA LEU A 532 38.57 -22.70 -17.73
C LEU A 532 38.48 -22.84 -16.19
N CYS A 533 39.62 -22.96 -15.51
CA CYS A 533 39.65 -23.01 -14.04
C CYS A 533 39.13 -21.71 -13.40
N GLY A 534 39.52 -20.56 -13.94
CA GLY A 534 39.06 -19.28 -13.42
C GLY A 534 37.58 -19.03 -13.70
N GLY A 535 37.10 -19.37 -14.90
CA GLY A 535 35.70 -19.27 -15.29
C GLY A 535 34.80 -20.17 -14.44
N ALA A 536 35.20 -21.42 -14.21
CA ALA A 536 34.47 -22.32 -13.32
C ALA A 536 34.46 -21.80 -11.87
N GLY A 537 35.59 -21.31 -11.36
CA GLY A 537 35.67 -20.71 -10.03
C GLY A 537 34.82 -19.44 -9.90
N GLY A 538 34.77 -18.61 -10.94
CA GLY A 538 33.95 -17.41 -10.98
C GLY A 538 32.45 -17.71 -10.98
N ALA A 539 32.02 -18.71 -11.76
CA ALA A 539 30.62 -19.16 -11.77
C ALA A 539 30.20 -19.78 -10.42
N LEU A 540 31.05 -20.62 -9.82
CA LEU A 540 30.74 -21.19 -8.51
C LEU A 540 30.65 -20.13 -7.41
N LEU A 541 31.51 -19.12 -7.45
CA LEU A 541 31.48 -18.02 -6.49
C LEU A 541 30.28 -17.10 -6.72
N SER A 542 29.88 -16.84 -7.97
CA SER A 542 28.69 -16.03 -8.24
C SER A 542 27.42 -16.74 -7.78
N GLY A 543 27.34 -18.07 -7.96
CA GLY A 543 26.18 -18.86 -7.55
C GLY A 543 26.05 -18.99 -6.03
N ASN A 544 27.18 -19.09 -5.32
CA ASN A 544 27.21 -19.18 -3.86
C ASN A 544 27.11 -17.83 -3.14
N LEU A 545 27.35 -16.71 -3.84
CA LEU A 545 26.96 -15.39 -3.36
C LEU A 545 25.45 -15.26 -3.59
N SER A 546 24.67 -16.01 -2.81
CA SER A 546 23.22 -15.93 -2.81
C SER A 546 22.82 -14.57 -2.23
N VAL A 547 21.92 -13.90 -2.94
CA VAL A 547 21.28 -12.65 -2.52
C VAL A 547 20.63 -12.81 -1.14
N SER A 548 20.28 -14.03 -0.69
CA SER A 548 19.76 -14.32 0.65
C SER A 548 20.60 -13.81 1.83
N GLN A 549 21.94 -13.78 1.74
CA GLN A 549 22.77 -13.20 2.81
C GLN A 549 22.79 -11.66 2.77
N THR A 550 22.44 -11.05 1.64
CA THR A 550 22.37 -9.60 1.45
C THR A 550 20.93 -9.08 1.64
N GLU A 551 19.93 -9.87 1.27
CA GLU A 551 18.49 -9.65 1.52
C GLU A 551 18.20 -9.69 3.02
N ALA A 552 18.73 -10.62 3.80
CA ALA A 552 18.53 -10.61 5.26
C ALA A 552 19.22 -9.42 5.97
N GLU A 553 20.21 -8.79 5.33
CA GLU A 553 20.91 -7.60 5.84
C GLU A 553 20.28 -6.28 5.36
N TYR A 554 19.52 -6.29 4.25
CA TYR A 554 18.85 -5.13 3.65
C TYR A 554 17.33 -5.10 3.83
N TYR A 555 16.72 -6.26 4.00
CA TYR A 555 15.30 -6.46 4.22
C TYR A 555 15.06 -6.70 5.71
N ASP A 556 15.24 -5.63 6.49
CA ASP A 556 14.77 -5.60 7.86
C ASP A 556 13.30 -5.18 7.87
N SER A 557 12.41 -6.15 8.12
CA SER A 557 10.97 -5.92 8.27
C SER A 557 10.60 -4.96 9.42
N THR A 558 11.58 -4.57 10.25
CA THR A 558 11.45 -3.58 11.32
C THR A 558 11.13 -2.17 10.81
N TYR A 559 11.34 -1.88 9.52
CA TYR A 559 11.10 -0.54 8.95
C TYR A 559 9.76 -0.37 8.21
N SER A 560 8.89 -1.38 8.19
CA SER A 560 7.48 -1.14 7.89
C SER A 560 6.87 -0.40 9.09
N VAL A 561 6.88 0.93 9.02
CA VAL A 561 6.27 1.79 10.05
C VAL A 561 4.81 1.39 10.21
N GLY A 562 4.48 0.71 11.30
CA GLY A 562 3.14 0.19 11.58
C GLY A 562 3.09 -1.02 12.52
N LYS A 563 4.17 -1.80 12.67
CA LYS A 563 4.18 -2.90 13.66
C LYS A 563 4.36 -2.37 15.08
N THR A 564 3.30 -2.44 15.89
CA THR A 564 3.38 -2.36 17.35
C THR A 564 4.01 -3.66 17.88
N GLU A 565 4.81 -3.54 18.95
CA GLU A 565 5.75 -4.57 19.46
C GLU A 565 5.11 -5.85 20.05
N ASP A 566 3.82 -6.14 19.83
CA ASP A 566 3.09 -7.20 20.57
C ASP A 566 2.49 -8.33 19.71
N GLU A 567 2.96 -8.56 18.47
CA GLU A 567 2.60 -9.76 17.71
C GLU A 567 3.81 -10.70 17.57
N GLU A 568 3.83 -11.74 18.43
CA GLU A 568 4.66 -12.94 18.24
C GLU A 568 4.42 -13.47 16.82
N ALA A 569 5.50 -13.50 16.05
CA ALA A 569 5.55 -13.94 14.67
C ALA A 569 5.01 -15.36 14.51
N ASP A 570 3.79 -15.51 14.00
CA ASP A 570 3.48 -16.61 13.10
C ASP A 570 3.92 -16.13 11.71
N GLU A 571 5.16 -16.46 11.34
CA GLU A 571 5.69 -16.18 10.01
C GLU A 571 4.74 -16.80 8.99
N PRO A 572 4.09 -16.01 8.10
CA PRO A 572 3.54 -16.61 6.91
C PRO A 572 4.74 -17.22 6.19
N GLN A 573 4.72 -18.54 6.01
CA GLN A 573 5.61 -19.23 5.10
C GLN A 573 5.35 -18.67 3.70
N THR A 574 5.98 -17.55 3.38
CA THR A 574 6.24 -17.15 2.01
C THR A 574 7.01 -18.30 1.41
N GLU A 575 6.36 -19.03 0.51
CA GLU A 575 7.04 -19.93 -0.39
C GLU A 575 8.27 -19.20 -0.92
N GLU A 576 9.45 -19.74 -0.59
CA GLU A 576 10.72 -19.30 -1.13
C GLU A 576 10.63 -19.47 -2.65
N GLU A 577 10.18 -18.44 -3.37
CA GLU A 577 10.55 -18.28 -4.77
C GLU A 577 12.04 -17.99 -4.76
N GLU A 578 12.84 -19.06 -4.74
CA GLU A 578 14.24 -19.04 -5.14
C GLU A 578 14.31 -18.14 -6.38
N SER A 579 15.11 -17.08 -6.33
CA SER A 579 15.48 -16.29 -7.52
C SER A 579 16.24 -17.21 -8.49
N GLY A 580 15.46 -18.02 -9.21
CA GLY A 580 15.89 -19.16 -9.98
C GLY A 580 16.47 -18.72 -11.30
N GLN A 581 17.64 -18.09 -11.26
CA GLN A 581 18.51 -18.16 -12.41
C GLN A 581 19.12 -19.56 -12.46
N SER A 582 18.65 -20.33 -13.43
CA SER A 582 19.18 -21.66 -13.74
C SER A 582 20.71 -21.59 -13.79
N VAL A 583 21.37 -22.57 -13.16
CA VAL A 583 22.81 -22.86 -13.26
C VAL A 583 23.36 -22.70 -14.70
N ASP A 584 22.51 -22.91 -15.69
CA ASP A 584 22.80 -22.69 -17.11
C ASP A 584 23.25 -21.26 -17.46
N ALA A 585 22.71 -20.22 -16.84
CA ALA A 585 23.05 -18.82 -17.11
C ALA A 585 24.46 -18.46 -16.64
N GLU A 586 24.85 -18.91 -15.44
CA GLU A 586 26.20 -18.70 -14.91
C GLU A 586 27.25 -19.47 -15.72
N ILE A 587 26.93 -20.71 -16.11
CA ILE A 587 27.76 -21.53 -16.99
C ILE A 587 27.93 -20.84 -18.34
N TRP A 588 26.88 -20.24 -18.89
CA TRP A 588 26.94 -19.51 -20.16
C TRP A 588 27.84 -18.28 -20.06
N THR A 589 27.69 -17.49 -19.00
CA THR A 589 28.54 -16.32 -18.73
C THR A 589 30.01 -16.72 -18.63
N ALA A 590 30.32 -17.79 -17.90
CA ALA A 590 31.66 -18.36 -17.82
C ALA A 590 32.19 -18.83 -19.17
N ALA A 591 31.38 -19.52 -19.97
CA ALA A 591 31.77 -19.97 -21.30
C ALA A 591 32.14 -18.79 -22.21
N VAL A 592 31.36 -17.71 -22.20
CA VAL A 592 31.63 -16.49 -22.97
C VAL A 592 32.93 -15.83 -22.52
N CYS A 593 33.15 -15.65 -21.21
CA CYS A 593 34.39 -15.09 -20.68
C CYS A 593 35.60 -15.95 -21.08
N VAL A 594 35.51 -17.28 -20.92
CA VAL A 594 36.57 -18.23 -21.28
C VAL A 594 36.91 -18.16 -22.77
N ILE A 595 35.89 -18.19 -23.64
CA ILE A 595 36.06 -18.10 -25.10
C ILE A 595 36.70 -16.75 -25.45
N GLY A 596 36.24 -15.65 -24.85
CA GLY A 596 36.80 -14.32 -25.05
C GLY A 596 38.29 -14.24 -24.71
N ILE A 597 38.68 -14.76 -23.54
CA ILE A 597 40.09 -14.83 -23.12
C ILE A 597 40.93 -15.65 -24.11
N VAL A 598 40.42 -16.79 -24.57
CA VAL A 598 41.13 -17.65 -25.53
C VAL A 598 41.29 -16.95 -26.89
N ILE A 599 40.25 -16.27 -27.40
CA ILE A 599 40.31 -15.53 -28.67
C ILE A 599 41.30 -14.37 -28.58
N VAL A 600 41.21 -13.55 -27.53
CA VAL A 600 42.11 -12.40 -27.32
C VAL A 600 43.55 -12.89 -27.13
N GLY A 601 43.74 -13.92 -26.30
CA GLY A 601 45.05 -14.52 -26.06
C GLY A 601 45.66 -15.09 -27.34
N THR A 602 44.87 -15.81 -28.14
CA THR A 602 45.30 -16.33 -29.45
C THR A 602 45.71 -15.20 -30.39
N SER A 603 44.92 -14.12 -30.45
CA SER A 603 45.17 -12.96 -31.30
C SER A 603 46.47 -12.25 -30.92
N ILE A 604 46.68 -11.98 -29.63
CA ILE A 604 47.91 -11.36 -29.12
C ILE A 604 49.13 -12.24 -29.46
N CYS A 605 49.04 -13.54 -29.20
CA CYS A 605 50.12 -14.48 -29.48
C CYS A 605 50.46 -14.53 -30.99
N LEU A 606 49.45 -14.55 -31.85
CA LEU A 606 49.63 -14.53 -33.30
C LEU A 606 50.28 -13.23 -33.78
N LEU A 607 49.86 -12.08 -33.26
CA LEU A 607 50.40 -10.76 -33.61
C LEU A 607 51.88 -10.63 -33.22
N GLU A 608 52.22 -10.92 -31.97
CA GLU A 608 53.59 -10.83 -31.48
C GLU A 608 54.52 -11.81 -32.19
N MET A 609 54.05 -13.02 -32.45
CA MET A 609 54.84 -14.02 -33.13
C MET A 609 54.99 -13.71 -34.63
N ASN A 610 53.97 -13.15 -35.29
CA ASN A 610 54.12 -12.66 -36.67
C ASN A 610 55.15 -11.51 -36.74
N ARG A 611 55.19 -10.62 -35.73
CA ARG A 611 56.25 -9.61 -35.61
C ARG A 611 57.63 -10.24 -35.40
N SER A 612 57.73 -11.31 -34.60
CA SER A 612 58.97 -12.03 -34.34
C SER A 612 59.48 -12.81 -35.56
N LEU A 613 58.60 -13.51 -36.28
CA LEU A 613 58.94 -14.34 -37.44
C LEU A 613 59.35 -13.53 -38.69
N LYS A 614 58.98 -12.25 -38.76
CA LYS A 614 59.42 -11.30 -39.80
C LYS A 614 60.91 -10.92 -39.67
N ARG A 615 61.56 -11.20 -38.53
CA ARG A 615 62.98 -10.93 -38.31
C ARG A 615 63.85 -12.03 -38.90
N GLU A 616 65.08 -11.69 -39.31
CA GLU A 616 66.02 -12.68 -39.85
C GLU A 616 66.62 -13.58 -38.74
N PRO A 617 66.93 -14.86 -39.03
CA PRO A 617 67.47 -15.79 -38.03
C PRO A 617 68.74 -15.30 -37.32
N MET A 618 69.61 -14.56 -38.04
CA MET A 618 70.84 -13.98 -37.50
C MET A 618 70.57 -12.81 -36.54
N GLU A 619 69.56 -11.98 -36.81
CA GLU A 619 69.13 -10.89 -35.91
C GLU A 619 68.51 -11.43 -34.61
N LEU A 620 67.78 -12.55 -34.70
CA LEU A 620 67.20 -13.23 -33.53
C LEU A 620 68.27 -13.86 -32.62
N LEU A 621 69.43 -14.26 -33.17
CA LEU A 621 70.56 -14.79 -32.43
C LEU A 621 71.47 -13.69 -31.85
N GLY A 622 71.67 -12.58 -32.58
CA GLY A 622 72.57 -11.50 -32.19
C GLY A 622 72.13 -10.71 -30.95
N LYS A 623 70.83 -10.62 -30.65
CA LYS A 623 70.34 -9.93 -29.44
C LYS A 623 70.73 -10.61 -28.12
N LYS A 624 70.94 -11.93 -28.13
CA LYS A 624 71.30 -12.70 -26.92
C LYS A 624 72.75 -12.49 -26.47
N GLN A 625 73.59 -11.81 -27.27
CA GLN A 625 74.96 -11.44 -26.90
C GLN A 625 75.05 -10.03 -26.30
N ARG A 626 73.93 -9.28 -26.20
CA ARG A 626 73.90 -7.91 -25.65
C ARG A 626 72.86 -7.68 -24.53
N GLU A 627 72.04 -8.68 -24.21
CA GLU A 627 71.21 -8.77 -22.99
C GLU A 627 71.74 -9.91 -22.12
#